data_AF-A0AAW7I689-F1
#
_entry.id   AF-A0AAW7I689-F1
#
_cell.length_a   1.000
_cell.length_b   1.000
_cell.length_c   1.000
_cell.angle_alpha   90.00
_cell.angle_beta   90.00
_cell.angle_gamma   90.00
#
_symmetry.space_group_name_H-M   'P 1'
#
loop_
_entity.id
_entity.type
_entity.pdbx_description
1 polymer ?
#
loop_
_entity_poly.entity_id
_entity_poly.type
_entity_poly.pdbx_seq_one_letter_code
_entity_poly.pdbx_strand_id
1 'polypeptide(L)' 'MSEDGKYARLNVEVGKDLKKRTKNYCTDQEMTLKDFVTLALESTLDELEGETA' A
#
# COMPACT_ATOMS: atom_id res chain seq x y z
N MET A 1 -14.75 -17.32 16.27
CA MET A 1 -13.37 -16.95 16.62
C MET A 1 -13.03 -15.73 15.78
N SER A 2 -12.83 -14.57 16.39
CA SER A 2 -12.50 -13.34 15.66
C SER A 2 -11.09 -13.47 15.08
N GLU A 3 -10.91 -13.22 13.79
CA GLU A 3 -9.61 -13.17 13.09
C GLU A 3 -8.76 -11.96 13.51
N ASP A 4 -8.69 -11.68 14.82
CA ASP A 4 -8.14 -10.44 15.39
C ASP A 4 -6.60 -10.34 15.30
N GLY A 5 -5.93 -11.32 14.66
CA GLY A 5 -4.47 -11.44 14.64
C GLY A 5 -3.78 -11.25 13.28
N LYS A 6 -4.52 -11.04 12.17
CA LYS A 6 -3.91 -11.08 10.82
C LYS A 6 -3.45 -9.74 10.25
N TYR A 7 -3.91 -8.61 10.78
CA TYR A 7 -3.66 -7.30 10.17
C TYR A 7 -3.18 -6.28 11.19
N ALA A 8 -2.02 -5.68 10.94
CA ALA A 8 -1.51 -4.53 11.67
C ALA A 8 -1.96 -3.23 10.99
N ARG A 9 -2.23 -2.18 11.78
CA ARG A 9 -2.52 -0.84 11.23
C ARG A 9 -1.22 -0.08 11.04
N LEU A 10 -0.99 0.42 9.83
CA LEU A 10 0.09 1.34 9.52
C LEU A 10 -0.46 2.76 9.45
N ASN A 11 -0.05 3.63 10.39
CA ASN A 11 -0.38 5.04 10.37
C ASN A 11 0.81 5.82 9.80
N VAL A 12 0.62 6.41 8.62
CA VAL A 12 1.65 7.19 7.94
C VAL A 12 1.09 8.54 7.51
N GLU A 13 1.89 9.57 7.71
CA GLU A 13 1.62 10.89 7.16
C GLU A 13 2.22 10.98 5.76
N VAL A 14 1.41 11.41 4.80
CA VAL A 14 1.81 11.58 3.41
C VAL A 14 1.42 12.97 2.92
N GLY A 15 2.21 13.51 1.99
CA GLY A 15 1.90 14.78 1.34
C GLY A 15 0.50 14.77 0.72
N LYS A 16 -0.21 15.90 0.84
CA LYS A 16 -1.60 16.03 0.33
C LYS A 16 -1.70 15.74 -1.17
N ASP A 17 -0.71 16.18 -1.95
CA ASP A 17 -0.69 15.97 -3.40
C ASP A 17 -0.48 14.50 -3.76
N LEU A 18 0.39 13.80 -3.01
CA LEU A 18 0.59 12.37 -3.19
C LEU A 18 -0.70 11.60 -2.89
N LYS A 19 -1.35 11.88 -1.75
CA LYS A 19 -2.63 11.28 -1.39
C LYS A 19 -3.69 11.48 -2.48
N LYS A 20 -3.78 12.70 -3.05
CA LYS A 20 -4.72 13.02 -4.13
C LYS A 20 -4.40 12.21 -5.39
N ARG A 21 -3.14 12.19 -5.81
CA ARG A 21 -2.69 11.41 -6.99
C ARG A 21 -2.98 9.92 -6.82
N THR A 22 -2.65 9.34 -5.68
CA THR A 22 -2.91 7.93 -5.38
C THR A 22 -4.40 7.62 -5.41
N LYS A 23 -5.24 8.49 -4.83
CA LYS A 23 -6.70 8.29 -4.84
C LYS A 23 -7.28 8.32 -6.25
N ASN A 24 -6.81 9.24 -7.10
CA ASN A 24 -7.26 9.32 -8.50
C ASN A 24 -6.87 8.05 -9.25
N TYR A 25 -5.62 7.62 -9.15
CA TYR A 25 -5.16 6.37 -9.76
C TYR A 25 -5.98 5.16 -9.30
N CYS A 26 -6.25 5.06 -8.00
CA CYS A 26 -7.08 3.98 -7.46
C CYS A 26 -8.51 3.99 -8.04
N THR A 27 -9.07 5.18 -8.26
CA THR A 27 -10.40 5.34 -8.87
C THR A 27 -10.39 4.88 -10.32
N ASP A 28 -9.39 5.30 -11.09
CA ASP A 28 -9.27 4.95 -12.52
C ASP A 28 -9.02 3.46 -12.75
N GLN A 29 -8.38 2.78 -11.79
CA GLN A 29 -8.07 1.34 -11.84
C GLN A 29 -9.10 0.48 -11.08
N GLU A 30 -10.20 1.06 -10.61
CA GLU A 30 -11.24 0.36 -9.82
C GLU A 30 -10.67 -0.43 -8.62
N MET A 31 -9.62 0.10 -7.98
CA MET A 31 -8.92 -0.54 -6.86
C MET A 31 -9.05 0.26 -5.57
N THR A 32 -8.91 -0.39 -4.42
CA THR A 32 -8.92 0.30 -3.14
C THR A 32 -7.55 0.89 -2.81
N LEU A 33 -7.54 1.98 -2.05
CA LEU A 33 -6.30 2.58 -1.54
C LEU A 33 -5.49 1.58 -0.70
N LYS A 34 -6.18 0.68 0.01
CA LYS A 34 -5.54 -0.38 0.80
C LYS A 34 -4.77 -1.33 -0.11
N ASP A 35 -5.41 -1.84 -1.15
CA ASP A 35 -4.79 -2.83 -2.05
C ASP A 35 -3.62 -2.21 -2.81
N PHE A 36 -3.78 -0.96 -3.28
CA PHE A 36 -2.70 -0.21 -3.91
C PHE A 36 -1.47 -0.09 -2.98
N VAL A 37 -1.68 0.33 -1.73
CA VAL A 37 -0.57 0.52 -0.77
C VAL A 37 0.08 -0.81 -0.42
N THR A 38 -0.71 -1.87 -0.21
CA THR A 38 -0.17 -3.21 0.05
C THR A 38 0.70 -3.69 -1.10
N LEU A 39 0.19 -3.64 -2.34
CA LEU A 39 0.93 -4.07 -3.54
C LEU A 39 2.21 -3.25 -3.75
N ALA A 40 2.13 -1.93 -3.55
CA ALA A 40 3.29 -1.06 -3.67
C ALA A 40 4.38 -1.40 -2.64
N LEU A 41 3.99 -1.70 -1.40
CA LEU A 41 4.91 -2.10 -0.34
C LEU A 41 5.53 -3.47 -0.63
N GLU A 42 4.72 -4.47 -1.02
CA GLU A 42 5.21 -5.81 -1.38
C GLU A 42 6.20 -5.73 -2.55
N SER A 43 5.84 -5.07 -3.64
CA SER A 43 6.73 -4.90 -4.81
C SER A 43 8.04 -4.22 -4.44
N THR A 44 7.98 -3.15 -3.63
CA THR A 44 9.20 -2.43 -3.22
C THR A 44 10.09 -3.29 -2.33
N LEU A 45 9.51 -4.09 -1.44
CA LEU A 45 10.27 -5.00 -0.60
C LEU A 45 10.91 -6.12 -1.43
N ASP A 46 10.17 -6.72 -2.35
CA ASP A 46 10.69 -7.75 -3.26
C ASP A 46 11.87 -7.23 -4.09
N GLU A 47 11.80 -5.99 -4.59
CA GLU A 47 12.91 -5.34 -5.31
C GLU A 47 14.13 -5.16 -4.40
N LEU A 48 13.95 -4.60 -3.20
CA LEU A 48 15.05 -4.35 -2.26
C LEU A 48 15.70 -5.64 -1.74
N GLU A 49 14.89 -6.66 -1.44
CA GLU A 49 15.38 -7.96 -0.99
C GLU A 49 16.07 -8.72 -2.13
N GLY A 50 15.53 -8.64 -3.35
CA GLY A 50 16.09 -9.24 -4.56
C GLY A 50 17.38 -8.58 -5.06
N GLU A 51 17.57 -7.28 -4.84
CA GLU A 51 18.83 -6.58 -5.12
C GLU A 51 19.93 -6.87 -4.07
N THR A 52 19.58 -7.43 -2.92
CA THR A 52 20.53 -7.82 -1.85
C THR A 52 20.94 -9.29 -1.87
N ALA A 53 20.44 -10.10 -2.83
CA ALA A 53 20.70 -11.53 -2.97
C ALA A 53 21.82 -11.86 -3.97
#